data_AF-A0A2G9YD41-F1
#
_entry.id   AF-A0A2G9YD41-F1
#
_cell.length_a   1.000
_cell.length_b   1.000
_cell.length_c   1.000
_cell.angle_alpha   90.00
_cell.angle_beta   90.00
_cell.angle_gamma   90.00
#
_symmetry.space_group_name_H-M   'P 1'
#
loop_
_entity.id
_entity.type
_entity.pdbx_description
1 polymer ?
#
loop_
_entity_poly.entity_id
_entity_poly.type
_entity_poly.pdbx_seq_one_letter_code
_entity_poly.pdbx_strand_id
1 'polypeptide(L)'
;MIYVIDFDDTLFDRSGKFAKAAQKAGIVFKGELYEKSKIKGIYNPKKHLKLLGKKRQDLEKVLEQSQNFLLPGAIKKLKKLRKNNKLILLSKGDFWFHKQKIKYSGLESLFDKIYITDNKLKIFREKIMSRYSQEKIVFIDDKKEELDEVKKVYAEIKTKNRL
;
A
#
# COMPACT_ATOMS: atom_id res chain seq x y z
N MET A 1 -11.96 17.68 4.55
CA MET A 1 -10.93 17.24 3.57
C MET A 1 -10.45 15.85 3.92
N ILE A 2 -10.27 15.02 2.88
CA ILE A 2 -9.91 13.61 2.98
C ILE A 2 -8.65 13.37 2.16
N TYR A 3 -7.72 12.63 2.75
CA TYR A 3 -6.56 12.13 2.03
C TYR A 3 -6.71 10.64 1.84
N VAL A 4 -6.71 10.21 0.58
CA VAL A 4 -6.67 8.81 0.18
C VAL A 4 -5.25 8.52 -0.28
N ILE A 5 -4.56 7.64 0.43
CA ILE A 5 -3.11 7.49 0.32
C ILE A 5 -2.78 6.02 0.04
N ASP A 6 -1.99 5.75 -1.00
CA ASP A 6 -1.39 4.43 -1.20
C ASP A 6 -0.31 4.14 -0.15
N PHE A 7 0.08 2.88 -0.05
CA PHE A 7 1.03 2.39 0.91
C PHE A 7 2.41 2.14 0.31
N ASP A 8 2.52 1.19 -0.61
CA ASP A 8 3.81 0.80 -1.18
C ASP A 8 4.37 1.93 -2.05
N ASP A 9 5.66 2.22 -1.88
CA ASP A 9 6.43 3.28 -2.54
C ASP A 9 5.87 4.72 -2.37
N THR A 10 4.74 4.89 -1.67
CA THR A 10 4.16 6.18 -1.22
C THR A 10 4.43 6.48 0.25
N LEU A 11 4.36 5.46 1.12
CA LEU A 11 4.66 5.53 2.57
C LEU A 11 5.75 4.56 2.98
N PHE A 12 5.88 3.46 2.24
CA PHE A 12 6.70 2.30 2.57
C PHE A 12 7.66 2.00 1.41
N ASP A 13 8.96 1.98 1.66
CA ASP A 13 10.02 1.69 0.70
C ASP A 13 10.05 0.20 0.32
N ARG A 14 9.06 -0.20 -0.47
CA ARG A 14 8.86 -1.57 -0.95
C ARG A 14 9.99 -1.95 -1.90
N SER A 15 10.24 -1.11 -2.90
CA SER A 15 11.19 -1.38 -3.99
C SER A 15 12.66 -1.28 -3.57
N GLY A 16 12.97 -0.52 -2.51
CA GLY A 16 14.32 -0.36 -1.96
C GLY A 16 14.56 -1.23 -0.73
N LYS A 17 14.45 -0.63 0.46
CA LYS A 17 14.88 -1.25 1.73
C LYS A 17 14.17 -2.57 2.02
N PHE A 18 12.86 -2.65 1.83
CA PHE A 18 12.11 -3.88 2.10
C PHE A 18 12.53 -5.02 1.17
N ALA A 19 12.60 -4.76 -0.15
CA ALA A 19 13.05 -5.76 -1.12
C ALA A 19 14.47 -6.27 -0.81
N LYS A 20 15.38 -5.38 -0.41
CA LYS A 20 16.74 -5.77 0.01
C LYS A 20 16.75 -6.63 1.27
N ALA A 21 15.94 -6.28 2.28
CA ALA A 21 15.83 -7.06 3.51
C ALA A 21 15.25 -8.46 3.26
N ALA A 22 14.19 -8.55 2.44
CA ALA A 22 13.62 -9.81 2.02
C ALA A 22 14.61 -10.67 1.22
N GLN A 23 15.38 -10.05 0.32
CA GLN A 23 16.41 -10.76 -0.45
C GLN A 23 17.47 -11.38 0.47
N LYS A 24 17.89 -10.68 1.53
CA LYS A 24 18.82 -11.23 2.54
C LYS A 24 18.24 -12.44 3.28
N ALA A 25 16.92 -12.53 3.40
CA ALA A 25 16.21 -13.70 3.95
C ALA A 25 15.97 -14.82 2.91
N GLY A 26 16.43 -14.63 1.67
CA GLY A 26 16.21 -15.56 0.56
C GLY A 26 14.83 -15.44 -0.08
N ILE A 27 14.18 -14.27 0.01
CA ILE A 27 12.87 -13.98 -0.59
C ILE A 27 13.05 -12.88 -1.64
N VAL A 28 12.94 -13.24 -2.92
CA VAL A 28 13.25 -12.34 -4.04
C VAL A 28 11.98 -11.94 -4.78
N PHE A 29 11.57 -10.67 -4.66
CA PHE A 29 10.35 -10.15 -5.31
C PHE A 29 10.55 -9.76 -6.80
N LYS A 30 11.28 -10.58 -7.55
CA LYS A 30 11.51 -10.40 -8.99
C LYS A 30 11.86 -11.74 -9.65
N GLY A 31 11.74 -11.80 -10.97
CA GLY A 31 12.07 -12.98 -11.76
C GLY A 31 10.94 -14.02 -11.80
N GLU A 32 11.26 -15.18 -12.37
CA GLU A 32 10.28 -16.19 -12.77
C GLU A 32 9.41 -16.70 -11.61
N LEU A 33 10.00 -17.01 -10.45
CA LEU A 33 9.26 -17.52 -9.31
C LEU A 33 8.29 -16.48 -8.74
N TYR A 34 8.68 -15.21 -8.74
CA TYR A 34 7.81 -14.11 -8.34
C TYR A 34 6.65 -13.95 -9.32
N GLU A 35 6.89 -13.99 -10.63
CA GLU A 35 5.82 -13.91 -11.63
C GLU A 35 4.88 -15.12 -11.55
N LYS A 36 5.41 -16.34 -11.45
CA LYS A 36 4.62 -17.56 -11.22
C LYS A 36 3.82 -17.53 -9.93
N SER A 37 4.22 -16.74 -8.94
CA SER A 37 3.49 -16.61 -7.69
C SER A 37 2.19 -15.79 -7.83
N LYS A 38 2.03 -15.00 -8.88
CA LYS A 38 0.84 -14.13 -9.03
C LYS A 38 -0.42 -14.95 -9.33
N ILE A 39 -1.55 -14.50 -8.81
CA ILE A 39 -2.90 -15.01 -9.12
C ILE A 39 -3.72 -13.82 -9.62
N LYS A 40 -4.19 -13.89 -10.87
CA LYS A 40 -4.88 -12.77 -11.54
C LYS A 40 -4.06 -11.45 -11.48
N GLY A 41 -2.74 -11.55 -11.64
CA GLY A 41 -1.83 -10.40 -11.59
C GLY A 41 -1.48 -9.89 -10.17
N ILE A 42 -2.09 -10.41 -9.11
CA ILE A 42 -1.80 -10.03 -7.72
C ILE A 42 -0.78 -10.98 -7.11
N TYR A 43 0.26 -10.42 -6.48
CA TYR A 43 1.28 -11.18 -5.76
C TYR A 43 0.66 -12.04 -4.66
N ASN A 44 0.96 -13.35 -4.66
CA ASN A 44 0.51 -14.27 -3.61
C ASN A 44 1.70 -14.75 -2.76
N PRO A 45 1.84 -14.28 -1.51
CA PRO A 45 2.98 -14.63 -0.67
C PRO A 45 3.04 -16.12 -0.34
N LYS A 46 1.89 -16.79 -0.12
CA LYS A 46 1.85 -18.22 0.20
C LYS A 46 2.39 -19.06 -0.96
N LYS A 47 1.97 -18.76 -2.19
CA LYS A 47 2.46 -19.44 -3.39
C LYS A 47 3.94 -19.17 -3.62
N HIS A 48 4.37 -17.92 -3.44
CA HIS A 48 5.77 -17.54 -3.63
C HIS A 48 6.69 -18.26 -2.64
N LEU A 49 6.34 -18.27 -1.35
CA LEU A 49 7.12 -18.97 -0.34
C LEU A 49 7.20 -20.48 -0.62
N LYS A 50 6.10 -21.10 -1.05
CA LYS A 50 6.11 -22.50 -1.48
C LYS A 50 7.09 -22.75 -2.63
N LEU A 51 7.09 -21.89 -3.65
CA LEU A 51 8.03 -21.99 -4.79
C LEU A 51 9.50 -21.81 -4.37
N LEU A 52 9.75 -21.03 -3.32
CA LEU A 52 11.08 -20.81 -2.77
C LEU A 52 11.52 -21.87 -1.75
N GLY A 53 10.66 -22.84 -1.41
CA GLY A 53 10.93 -23.78 -0.31
C GLY A 53 11.00 -23.10 1.07
N LYS A 54 10.36 -21.94 1.22
CA LYS A 54 10.35 -21.12 2.44
C LYS A 54 9.05 -21.27 3.22
N LYS A 55 9.11 -20.99 4.51
CA LYS A 55 7.95 -20.99 5.41
C LYS A 55 7.43 -19.56 5.60
N ARG A 56 6.19 -19.46 6.06
CA ARG A 56 5.54 -18.17 6.36
C ARG A 56 6.32 -17.35 7.39
N GLN A 57 6.89 -18.03 8.39
CA GLN A 57 7.69 -17.44 9.44
C GLN A 57 8.94 -16.73 8.90
N ASP A 58 9.50 -17.18 7.77
CA ASP A 58 10.66 -16.53 7.16
C ASP A 58 10.29 -15.13 6.63
N LEU A 59 9.08 -14.99 6.08
CA LEU A 59 8.56 -13.70 5.64
C LEU A 59 8.10 -12.83 6.82
N GLU A 60 7.49 -13.42 7.84
CA GLU A 60 7.03 -12.70 9.04
C GLU A 60 8.20 -12.01 9.76
N LYS A 61 9.37 -12.65 9.88
CA LYS A 61 10.58 -12.03 10.43
C LYS A 61 11.02 -10.75 9.70
N VAL A 62 10.82 -10.71 8.38
CA VAL A 62 11.10 -9.50 7.58
C VAL A 62 10.01 -8.45 7.80
N LEU A 63 8.74 -8.88 7.85
CA LEU A 63 7.59 -8.00 8.07
C LEU A 63 7.60 -7.34 9.45
N GLU A 64 8.07 -8.02 10.49
CA GLU A 64 8.22 -7.44 11.84
C GLU A 64 9.14 -6.21 11.85
N GLN A 65 10.01 -6.07 10.85
CA GLN A 65 10.89 -4.92 10.68
C GLN A 65 10.26 -3.80 9.83
N SER A 66 8.97 -3.89 9.50
CA SER A 66 8.31 -2.96 8.58
C SER A 66 8.44 -1.48 8.95
N GLN A 67 8.58 -1.14 10.24
CA GLN A 67 8.84 0.25 10.66
C GLN A 67 10.13 0.83 10.06
N ASN A 68 11.17 0.01 9.87
CA ASN A 68 12.46 0.43 9.32
C ASN A 68 12.41 0.71 7.81
N PHE A 69 11.33 0.28 7.16
CA PHE A 69 11.12 0.43 5.72
C PHE A 69 10.18 1.58 5.39
N LEU A 70 9.76 2.38 6.37
CA LEU A 70 9.01 3.60 6.09
C LEU A 70 9.88 4.63 5.36
N LEU A 71 9.26 5.38 4.45
CA LEU A 71 9.90 6.49 3.78
C LEU A 71 10.19 7.62 4.79
N PRO A 72 11.31 8.37 4.62
CA PRO A 72 11.69 9.43 5.54
C PRO A 72 10.57 10.45 5.78
N GLY A 73 10.23 10.69 7.04
CA GLY A 73 9.21 11.66 7.44
C GLY A 73 7.76 11.23 7.24
N ALA A 74 7.47 10.01 6.75
CA ALA A 74 6.10 9.54 6.52
C ALA A 74 5.21 9.69 7.76
N ILE A 75 5.65 9.19 8.92
CA ILE A 75 4.90 9.31 10.19
C ILE A 75 4.65 10.77 10.57
N LYS A 76 5.68 11.63 10.48
CA LYS A 76 5.56 13.06 10.83
C LYS A 76 4.54 13.76 9.94
N LYS A 77 4.56 13.49 8.64
CA LYS A 77 3.60 14.04 7.67
C LYS A 77 2.18 13.53 7.95
N LEU A 78 2.00 12.22 8.13
CA LEU A 78 0.69 11.64 8.45
C LEU A 78 0.10 12.20 9.75
N LYS A 79 0.90 12.29 10.82
CA LYS A 79 0.47 12.92 12.09
C LYS A 79 0.04 14.38 11.89
N LYS A 80 0.77 15.15 11.08
CA LYS A 80 0.40 16.54 10.76
C LYS A 80 -0.92 16.61 9.99
N LEU A 81 -1.11 15.75 8.99
CA LEU A 81 -2.35 15.71 8.20
C LEU A 81 -3.55 15.27 9.04
N ARG A 82 -3.40 14.26 9.89
CA ARG A 82 -4.49 13.70 10.72
C ARG A 82 -5.11 14.73 11.67
N LYS A 83 -4.39 15.77 12.09
CA LYS A 83 -4.90 16.79 13.04
C LYS A 83 -6.25 17.37 12.63
N ASN A 84 -6.43 17.65 11.33
CA ASN A 84 -7.62 18.34 10.81
C ASN A 84 -8.27 17.61 9.63
N ASN A 85 -7.82 16.39 9.30
CA ASN A 85 -8.25 15.68 8.09
C ASN A 85 -8.49 14.21 8.38
N LYS A 86 -9.38 13.60 7.58
CA LYS A 86 -9.54 12.14 7.56
C LYS A 86 -8.49 11.51 6.66
N LEU A 87 -7.87 10.43 7.14
CA LEU A 87 -6.88 9.67 6.38
C LEU A 87 -7.43 8.29 6.05
N ILE A 88 -7.43 7.94 4.77
CA ILE A 88 -7.82 6.64 4.25
C ILE A 88 -6.63 6.03 3.54
N LEU A 89 -6.22 4.83 3.94
CA LEU A 89 -5.24 4.04 3.19
C LEU A 89 -5.97 3.23 2.13
N LEU A 90 -5.56 3.33 0.87
CA LEU A 90 -6.09 2.51 -0.21
C LEU A 90 -4.94 1.89 -1.00
N SER A 91 -4.72 0.58 -0.84
CA SER A 91 -3.61 -0.11 -1.47
C SER A 91 -4.03 -1.34 -2.27
N LYS A 92 -3.26 -1.65 -3.31
CA LYS A 92 -3.50 -2.79 -4.19
C LYS A 92 -2.57 -3.95 -3.83
N GLY A 93 -3.12 -5.11 -3.48
CA GLY A 93 -2.30 -6.29 -3.16
C GLY A 93 -3.02 -7.36 -2.34
N ASP A 94 -2.24 -8.35 -1.90
CA ASP A 94 -2.72 -9.40 -1.00
C ASP A 94 -3.09 -8.82 0.37
N PHE A 95 -4.31 -9.13 0.83
CA PHE A 95 -4.87 -8.61 2.08
C PHE A 95 -4.00 -8.93 3.29
N TRP A 96 -3.60 -10.19 3.45
CA TRP A 96 -2.83 -10.59 4.61
C TRP A 96 -1.46 -9.89 4.61
N PHE A 97 -0.77 -9.90 3.48
CA PHE A 97 0.56 -9.32 3.33
C PHE A 97 0.58 -7.82 3.59
N HIS A 98 -0.32 -7.05 2.98
CA HIS A 98 -0.41 -5.61 3.23
C HIS A 98 -0.83 -5.32 4.67
N LYS A 99 -1.78 -6.09 5.22
CA LYS A 99 -2.20 -5.90 6.62
C LYS A 99 -1.04 -6.08 7.59
N GLN A 100 -0.17 -7.07 7.39
CA GLN A 100 1.03 -7.23 8.22
C GLN A 100 2.00 -6.06 8.07
N LYS A 101 2.30 -5.62 6.84
CA LYS A 101 3.18 -4.45 6.61
C LYS A 101 2.65 -3.20 7.31
N ILE A 102 1.35 -2.93 7.22
CA ILE A 102 0.71 -1.76 7.82
C ILE A 102 0.73 -1.85 9.35
N LYS A 103 0.43 -3.03 9.90
CA LYS A 103 0.48 -3.28 11.35
C LYS A 103 1.89 -3.08 11.89
N TYR A 104 2.88 -3.80 11.36
CA TYR A 104 4.26 -3.77 11.86
C TYR A 104 5.02 -2.48 11.53
N SER A 105 4.53 -1.66 10.60
CA SER A 105 5.04 -0.30 10.42
C SER A 105 4.50 0.70 11.44
N GLY A 106 3.50 0.33 12.25
CA GLY A 106 2.86 1.22 13.22
C GLY A 106 1.95 2.27 12.58
N LEU A 107 1.63 2.14 11.29
CA LEU A 107 0.78 3.10 10.57
C LEU A 107 -0.72 2.85 10.77
N GLU A 108 -1.13 1.65 11.20
CA GLU A 108 -2.54 1.25 11.30
C GLU A 108 -3.40 2.27 12.07
N SER A 109 -2.91 2.74 13.23
CA SER A 109 -3.62 3.70 14.08
C SER A 109 -3.71 5.13 13.51
N LEU A 110 -2.93 5.45 12.48
CA LEU A 110 -2.92 6.77 11.84
C LEU A 110 -3.99 6.91 10.76
N PHE A 111 -4.66 5.83 10.36
CA PHE A 111 -5.72 5.87 9.36
C PHE A 111 -7.10 5.66 9.99
N ASP A 112 -8.11 6.35 9.48
CA ASP A 112 -9.51 6.17 9.87
C ASP A 112 -10.12 4.93 9.19
N LYS A 113 -9.64 4.62 7.98
CA LYS A 113 -10.01 3.45 7.18
C LYS A 113 -8.81 2.92 6.41
N ILE A 114 -8.76 1.60 6.27
CA ILE A 114 -7.75 0.88 5.51
C ILE A 114 -8.48 -0.03 4.53
N TYR A 115 -8.20 0.15 3.26
CA TYR A 115 -8.71 -0.67 2.18
C TYR A 115 -7.54 -1.33 1.45
N ILE A 116 -7.58 -2.66 1.38
CA ILE A 116 -6.64 -3.46 0.58
C ILE A 116 -7.49 -4.21 -0.45
N THR A 117 -7.14 -4.08 -1.72
CA THR A 117 -7.97 -4.56 -2.83
C THR A 117 -7.13 -5.01 -4.02
N ASP A 118 -7.74 -5.64 -5.01
CA ASP A 118 -7.19 -5.85 -6.35
C ASP A 118 -7.59 -4.73 -7.33
N ASN A 119 -8.59 -3.90 -6.98
CA ASN A 119 -9.11 -2.82 -7.82
C ASN A 119 -9.37 -1.55 -6.98
N LYS A 120 -8.41 -0.61 -7.02
CA LYS A 120 -8.49 0.66 -6.28
C LYS A 120 -9.65 1.53 -6.75
N LEU A 121 -9.85 1.69 -8.05
CA LEU A 121 -10.91 2.54 -8.61
C LEU A 121 -12.31 2.10 -8.17
N LYS A 122 -12.56 0.78 -8.12
CA LYS A 122 -13.82 0.23 -7.62
C LYS A 122 -14.06 0.63 -6.16
N ILE A 123 -13.07 0.44 -5.29
CA ILE A 123 -13.18 0.82 -3.87
C ILE A 123 -13.32 2.34 -3.72
N PHE A 124 -12.57 3.11 -4.51
CA PHE A 124 -12.64 4.56 -4.52
C PHE A 124 -14.08 5.02 -4.84
N ARG A 125 -14.69 4.49 -5.89
CA ARG A 125 -16.08 4.77 -6.25
C ARG A 125 -17.08 4.32 -5.16
N GLU A 126 -17.02 3.05 -4.77
CA GLU A 126 -18.06 2.41 -3.95
C GLU A 126 -17.99 2.77 -2.47
N LYS A 127 -16.80 3.08 -1.94
CA LYS A 127 -16.59 3.29 -0.50
C LYS A 127 -16.18 4.72 -0.14
N ILE A 128 -15.54 5.43 -1.07
CA ILE A 128 -15.02 6.79 -0.82
C ILE A 128 -15.96 7.81 -1.45
N MET A 129 -16.14 7.80 -2.77
CA MET A 129 -16.99 8.78 -3.45
C MET A 129 -18.47 8.66 -3.06
N SER A 130 -18.98 7.45 -2.83
CA SER A 130 -20.37 7.25 -2.35
C SER A 130 -20.66 7.90 -1.00
N ARG A 131 -19.64 8.15 -0.17
CA ARG A 131 -19.77 8.69 1.19
C ARG A 131 -19.29 10.12 1.33
N TYR A 132 -18.36 10.52 0.46
CA TYR A 132 -17.61 11.75 0.62
C TYR A 132 -17.57 12.60 -0.66
N SER A 133 -18.55 12.44 -1.56
CA SER A 133 -18.60 13.18 -2.83
C SER A 133 -18.60 14.71 -2.67
N GLN A 134 -19.06 15.23 -1.53
CA GLN A 134 -19.08 16.67 -1.24
C GLN A 134 -17.82 17.17 -0.54
N GLU A 135 -16.88 16.28 -0.20
CA GLU A 135 -15.65 16.62 0.50
C GLU A 135 -14.51 16.92 -0.48
N LYS A 136 -13.60 17.82 -0.10
CA LYS A 136 -12.33 17.97 -0.82
C LYS A 136 -11.50 16.70 -0.61
N ILE A 137 -11.21 15.97 -1.69
CA ILE A 137 -10.40 14.75 -1.66
C ILE A 137 -9.05 14.99 -2.34
N VAL A 138 -7.99 14.49 -1.71
CA VAL A 138 -6.65 14.40 -2.29
C VAL A 138 -6.28 12.92 -2.40
N PHE A 139 -6.02 12.47 -3.64
CA PHE A 139 -5.58 11.11 -3.92
C PHE A 139 -4.07 11.07 -4.15
N ILE A 140 -3.36 10.22 -3.40
CA ILE A 140 -1.91 10.16 -3.38
C ILE A 140 -1.46 8.73 -3.68
N ASP A 141 -0.70 8.55 -4.75
CA ASP A 141 -0.25 7.25 -5.25
C ASP A 141 1.07 7.45 -6.02
N ASP A 142 2.02 6.52 -5.91
CA ASP A 142 3.29 6.63 -6.64
C ASP A 142 3.12 6.34 -8.14
N LYS A 143 2.07 5.59 -8.51
CA LYS A 143 1.82 5.16 -9.88
C LYS A 143 0.96 6.16 -10.64
N LYS A 144 1.54 6.70 -11.71
CA LYS A 144 0.85 7.67 -12.58
C LYS A 144 -0.43 7.09 -13.16
N GLU A 145 -0.44 5.81 -13.52
CA GLU A 145 -1.60 5.14 -14.12
C GLU A 145 -2.81 5.15 -13.18
N GLU A 146 -2.60 4.89 -11.87
CA GLU A 146 -3.66 4.92 -10.86
C GLU A 146 -4.19 6.35 -10.67
N LEU A 147 -3.32 7.37 -10.73
CA LEU A 147 -3.73 8.77 -10.65
C LEU A 147 -4.54 9.20 -11.87
N ASP A 148 -4.11 8.80 -13.06
CA ASP A 148 -4.75 9.12 -14.33
C ASP A 148 -6.13 8.43 -14.44
N GLU A 149 -6.25 7.19 -13.98
CA GLU A 149 -7.54 6.48 -13.90
C GLU A 149 -8.54 7.20 -13.00
N VAL A 150 -8.13 7.66 -11.82
CA VAL A 150 -8.99 8.44 -10.92
C VAL A 150 -9.41 9.75 -11.57
N LYS A 151 -8.47 10.50 -12.16
CA LYS A 151 -8.77 11.79 -12.83
C LYS A 151 -9.68 11.66 -14.04
N LYS A 152 -9.57 10.57 -14.79
CA LYS A 152 -10.42 10.30 -15.95
C LYS A 152 -11.90 10.20 -15.56
N VAL A 153 -12.18 9.67 -14.37
CA VAL A 153 -13.55 9.50 -13.85
C VAL A 153 -13.98 10.69 -12.99
N TYR A 154 -13.05 11.31 -12.26
CA TYR A 154 -13.32 12.39 -11.30
C TYR A 154 -12.30 13.53 -11.49
N ALA A 155 -12.56 14.41 -12.45
CA ALA A 155 -11.62 15.47 -12.87
C ALA A 155 -11.35 16.51 -11.77
N GLU A 156 -12.27 16.67 -10.82
CA GLU A 156 -12.19 17.58 -9.67
C GLU A 156 -11.24 17.08 -8.57
N ILE A 157 -10.88 15.80 -8.59
CA ILE A 157 -10.04 15.20 -7.55
C ILE A 157 -8.58 15.63 -7.74
N LYS A 158 -8.01 16.20 -6.68
CA LYS A 158 -6.60 16.55 -6.66
C LYS A 158 -5.76 15.29 -6.52
N THR A 159 -4.91 15.00 -7.51
CA THR A 159 -3.94 13.90 -7.42
C THR A 159 -2.53 14.38 -7.11
N LYS A 160 -1.73 13.53 -6.45
CA LYS A 160 -0.30 13.76 -6.18
C LYS A 160 0.48 12.44 -6.26
N ASN A 161 1.71 12.50 -6.76
CA ASN A 161 2.57 11.31 -6.83
C ASN A 161 3.17 10.91 -5.49
N ARG A 162 3.30 11.84 -4.54
CA ARG A 162 3.99 11.62 -3.25
C ARG A 162 3.38 12.46 -2.13
N LEU A 163 3.56 11.96 -0.89
CA LEU A 163 3.16 12.63 0.35
C LEU A 163 4.09 13.78 0.72
#